data_AF-A0A1E5W8F8-F1
#
_entry.id   AF-A0A1E5W8F8-F1
#
_cell.length_a   1.000
_cell.length_b   1.000
_cell.length_c   1.000
_cell.angle_alpha   90.00
_cell.angle_beta   90.00
_cell.angle_gamma   90.00
#
_symmetry.space_group_name_H-M   'P 1'
#
loop_
_entity.id
_entity.type
_entity.pdbx_description
1 polymer ?
#
loop_
_entity_poly.entity_id
_entity_poly.type
_entity_poly.pdbx_seq_one_letter_code
_entity_poly.pdbx_strand_id
1 'polypeptide(L)'
;METKQPMRIFCKANTNLNVAVRGDELHLVPADSSDKSQHWIQDYSAVGKLTDTEGRRAFALVNRTTGQAMVNLGDGGKVQV
;
A
#
# COMPACT_ATOMS: atom_id res chain seq x y z
N MET A 1 9.96 8.83 16.23
CA MET A 1 9.13 8.52 15.04
C MET A 1 8.09 7.52 15.50
N GLU A 2 6.81 7.88 15.52
CA GLU A 2 5.76 6.91 15.84
C GLU A 2 5.87 5.73 14.87
N THR A 3 6.04 4.53 15.40
CA THR A 3 6.02 3.31 14.59
C THR A 3 4.59 3.12 14.10
N LYS A 4 4.28 3.62 12.89
CA LYS A 4 2.98 3.36 12.25
C LYS A 4 2.77 1.86 12.19
N GLN A 5 1.68 1.39 12.80
CA GLN A 5 1.31 -0.01 12.76
C GLN A 5 1.05 -0.41 11.31
N PRO A 6 1.76 -1.41 10.77
CA PRO A 6 1.53 -1.85 9.40
C PRO A 6 0.14 -2.45 9.25
N MET A 7 -0.50 -2.14 8.14
CA MET A 7 -1.77 -2.73 7.70
C MET A 7 -1.54 -3.69 6.53
N ARG A 8 -2.55 -4.49 6.21
CA ARG A 8 -2.59 -5.29 4.98
C ARG A 8 -3.62 -4.70 4.03
N ILE A 9 -3.34 -4.82 2.74
CA ILE A 9 -4.33 -4.57 1.68
C ILE A 9 -4.80 -5.93 1.20
N PHE A 10 -6.09 -6.24 1.37
CA PHE A 10 -6.64 -7.56 1.04
C PHE A 10 -7.71 -7.48 -0.05
N CYS A 11 -7.86 -8.57 -0.80
CA CYS A 11 -8.91 -8.66 -1.81
C CYS A 11 -10.26 -8.95 -1.15
N LYS A 12 -11.27 -8.09 -1.37
CA LYS A 12 -12.62 -8.32 -0.82
C LYS A 12 -13.29 -9.58 -1.39
N ALA A 13 -13.00 -9.93 -2.65
CA ALA A 13 -13.54 -11.13 -3.29
C ALA A 13 -12.89 -12.43 -2.77
N ASN A 14 -11.66 -12.34 -2.25
CA ASN A 14 -10.98 -13.45 -1.56
C ASN A 14 -10.06 -12.89 -0.46
N THR A 15 -10.56 -12.93 0.78
CA THR A 15 -9.90 -12.31 1.94
C THR A 15 -8.61 -13.01 2.37
N ASN A 16 -8.32 -14.17 1.78
CA ASN A 16 -7.06 -14.91 1.95
C ASN A 16 -5.97 -14.43 1.00
N LEU A 17 -6.22 -13.40 0.18
CA LEU A 17 -5.21 -12.78 -0.67
C LEU A 17 -4.86 -11.37 -0.19
N ASN A 18 -3.56 -11.10 -0.09
CA ASN A 18 -2.98 -9.79 0.22
C ASN A 18 -2.16 -9.26 -0.97
N VAL A 19 -2.04 -7.94 -1.05
CA VAL A 19 -1.10 -7.28 -1.98
C VAL A 19 0.31 -7.35 -1.42
N ALA A 20 1.25 -7.82 -2.23
CA ALA A 20 2.66 -7.92 -1.90
C ALA A 20 3.57 -7.35 -2.99
N VAL A 21 4.74 -6.88 -2.59
CA VAL A 21 5.81 -6.45 -3.51
C VAL A 21 6.63 -7.67 -3.95
N ARG A 22 6.83 -7.82 -5.27
CA ARG A 22 7.66 -8.87 -5.88
C ARG A 22 8.53 -8.21 -6.96
N GLY A 23 9.78 -7.87 -6.61
CA GLY A 23 10.58 -6.96 -7.42
C GLY A 23 9.92 -5.58 -7.46
N ASP A 24 9.73 -5.03 -8.66
CA ASP A 24 9.06 -3.73 -8.87
C ASP A 24 7.56 -3.86 -9.17
N GLU A 25 7.01 -5.07 -9.07
CA GLU A 25 5.60 -5.35 -9.35
C GLU A 25 4.79 -5.64 -8.08
N LEU A 26 3.48 -5.43 -8.18
CA LEU A 26 2.50 -5.79 -7.18
C LEU A 26 1.71 -7.04 -7.56
N HIS A 27 1.68 -7.99 -6.64
CA HIS A 27 1.04 -9.30 -6.82
C HIS A 27 0.00 -9.53 -5.73
N LEU A 28 -1.12 -10.18 -6.08
CA LEU A 28 -2.01 -10.77 -5.09
C LEU A 28 -1.48 -12.16 -4.72
N VAL A 29 -1.15 -12.35 -3.43
CA VAL A 29 -0.54 -13.58 -2.91
C VAL A 29 -1.33 -14.09 -1.70
N PRO A 30 -1.21 -15.38 -1.33
CA PRO A 30 -1.78 -15.89 -0.09
C PRO A 30 -1.35 -15.05 1.12
N ALA A 31 -2.31 -14.77 2.00
CA ALA A 31 -2.09 -13.99 3.20
C ALA A 31 -1.12 -14.70 4.15
N ASP A 32 -0.03 -14.02 4.48
CA ASP A 32 0.99 -14.50 5.40
C ASP A 32 1.46 -13.32 6.27
N SER A 33 1.22 -13.38 7.57
CA SER A 33 1.59 -12.32 8.52
C SER A 33 3.10 -12.25 8.78
N SER A 34 3.85 -13.30 8.42
CA SER A 34 5.31 -13.31 8.50
C SER A 34 5.96 -12.67 7.26
N ASP A 35 5.25 -12.65 6.12
CA ASP A 35 5.71 -12.05 4.88
C ASP A 35 5.65 -10.52 4.95
N LYS A 36 6.81 -9.90 5.23
CA LYS A 36 6.91 -8.45 5.39
C LYS A 36 6.63 -7.66 4.13
N SER A 37 6.70 -8.27 2.96
CA SER A 37 6.33 -7.62 1.70
C SER A 37 4.83 -7.36 1.58
N GLN A 38 4.00 -8.00 2.42
CA GLN A 38 2.55 -7.79 2.52
C GLN A 38 2.15 -6.66 3.48
N HIS A 39 3.14 -6.03 4.14
CA HIS A 39 2.91 -4.97 5.12
C HIS A 39 2.99 -3.58 4.49
N TRP A 40 1.95 -2.79 4.69
CA TRP A 40 1.77 -1.45 4.12
C TRP A 40 1.58 -0.41 5.21
N ILE A 41 1.96 0.83 4.90
CA ILE A 41 1.81 1.99 5.77
C ILE A 41 1.06 3.06 4.99
N GLN A 42 0.02 3.65 5.62
CA GLN A 42 -0.57 4.89 5.13
C GLN A 42 0.34 6.05 5.51
N ASP A 43 1.06 6.62 4.53
CA ASP A 43 1.90 7.78 4.74
C ASP A 43 1.20 9.11 4.41
N TYR A 44 1.16 10.00 5.39
CA TYR A 44 0.51 11.32 5.33
C TYR A 44 1.54 12.46 5.32
N SER A 45 2.84 12.13 5.33
CA SER A 45 3.95 13.09 5.47
C SER A 45 3.99 14.10 4.33
N ALA A 46 3.76 13.65 3.09
CA ALA A 46 3.87 14.47 1.88
C ALA A 46 2.59 15.25 1.52
N VAL A 47 1.46 15.02 2.23
CA VAL A 47 0.13 15.42 1.74
C VAL A 47 -0.30 16.83 2.21
N GLY A 48 0.46 17.47 3.08
CA GLY A 48 0.13 18.83 3.57
C GLY A 48 -1.31 18.92 4.07
N LYS A 49 -2.08 19.90 3.56
CA LYS A 49 -3.50 20.16 3.87
C LYS A 49 -4.48 19.63 2.81
N LEU A 50 -4.04 18.80 1.87
CA LEU A 50 -4.94 18.26 0.85
C LEU A 50 -5.93 17.25 1.47
N THR A 51 -7.21 17.53 1.31
CA THR A 51 -8.31 16.70 1.80
C THR A 51 -9.39 16.51 0.74
N ASP A 52 -10.16 15.43 0.84
CA ASP A 52 -11.39 15.27 0.08
C ASP A 52 -12.54 16.16 0.61
N THR A 53 -13.73 16.05 0.03
CA THR A 53 -14.92 16.82 0.42
C THR A 53 -15.43 16.52 1.83
N GLU A 54 -15.01 15.41 2.44
CA GLU A 54 -15.33 15.03 3.82
C GLU A 54 -14.20 15.40 4.79
N GLY A 55 -13.14 16.09 4.33
CA GLY A 55 -12.00 16.48 5.15
C GLY A 55 -10.97 15.36 5.39
N ARG A 56 -11.07 14.22 4.69
CA ARG A 56 -10.11 13.12 4.83
C ARG A 56 -8.85 13.45 4.04
N ARG A 57 -7.69 13.38 4.70
CA ARG A 57 -6.40 13.63 4.08
C ARG A 57 -6.06 12.52 3.10
N ALA A 58 -5.49 12.87 1.94
CA ALA A 58 -4.88 11.86 1.08
C ALA A 58 -3.65 11.24 1.77
N PHE A 59 -3.19 10.12 1.25
CA PHE A 59 -2.01 9.40 1.74
C PHE A 59 -1.36 8.60 0.62
N ALA A 60 -0.07 8.32 0.76
CA ALA A 60 0.62 7.31 -0.03
C ALA A 60 0.50 5.95 0.67
N LEU A 61 0.33 4.88 -0.12
CA LEU A 61 0.49 3.51 0.38
C LEU A 61 1.94 3.11 0.18
N VAL A 62 2.68 3.00 1.28
CA VAL A 62 4.11 2.71 1.26
C VAL A 62 4.36 1.29 1.77
N ASN A 63 5.12 0.49 1.03
CA ASN A 63 5.52 -0.81 1.50
C ASN A 63 6.49 -0.68 2.67
N ARG A 64 6.22 -1.37 3.79
CA ARG A 64 7.03 -1.24 5.00
C ARG A 64 8.47 -1.72 4.80
N THR A 65 8.70 -2.70 3.94
CA THR A 65 10.02 -3.32 3.77
C THR A 65 10.88 -2.52 2.80
N THR A 66 10.31 -2.11 1.67
CA THR A 66 11.08 -1.39 0.64
C THR A 66 11.09 0.12 0.81
N GLY A 67 10.11 0.69 1.53
CA GLY A 67 9.95 2.14 1.65
C GLY A 67 9.40 2.79 0.38
N GLN A 68 9.02 2.00 -0.63
CA GLN A 68 8.48 2.49 -1.90
C GLN A 68 6.96 2.66 -1.85
N ALA A 69 6.46 3.65 -2.59
CA ALA A 69 5.04 3.96 -2.66
C ALA A 69 4.39 3.26 -3.86
N MET A 70 3.16 2.78 -3.69
CA MET A 70 2.37 2.27 -4.79
C MET A 70 2.07 3.40 -5.80
N VAL A 71 2.34 3.13 -7.08
CA VAL A 71 2.09 4.07 -8.19
C VAL A 71 1.24 3.41 -9.27
N ASN A 72 0.26 4.16 -9.76
CA ASN A 72 -0.45 3.84 -10.98
C ASN A 72 0.12 4.71 -12.11
N LEU A 73 0.69 4.07 -13.14
CA LEU A 73 1.34 4.77 -14.26
C LEU A 73 0.39 5.24 -15.36
N GLY A 74 -0.92 4.98 -15.25
CA GLY A 74 -1.89 5.27 -16.31
C GLY A 74 -1.91 4.24 -17.45
N ASP A 75 -2.80 4.45 -18.42
CA ASP A 75 -2.90 3.74 -19.70
C ASP A 75 -3.03 2.21 -19.67
N GLY A 76 -3.58 1.66 -18.58
CA GLY A 76 -3.74 0.20 -18.42
C GLY A 76 -2.45 -0.53 -18.06
N GLY A 77 -1.39 0.22 -17.70
CA GLY A 77 -0.17 -0.34 -17.14
C GLY A 77 -0.42 -1.07 -15.81
N LYS A 78 0.47 -2.02 -15.49
CA LYS A 78 0.46 -2.69 -14.17
C LYS A 78 0.77 -1.67 -13.07
N VAL A 79 0.19 -1.87 -11.89
CA VAL A 79 0.52 -1.10 -10.69
C VAL A 79 1.90 -1.54 -10.16
N GLN A 80 2.73 -0.58 -9.80
CA GLN A 80 4.14 -0.77 -9.41
C GLN A 80 4.45 -0.06 -8.10
N VAL A 81 5.69 -0.24 -7.62
CA VAL A 81 6.27 0.47 -6.47
C VAL A 81 7.51 1.26 -6.86
#